data_AF-A0A935XK43-F1
#
_entry.id   AF-A0A935XK43-F1
#
_cell.length_a   1.000
_cell.length_b   1.000
_cell.length_c   1.000
_cell.angle_alpha   90.00
_cell.angle_beta   90.00
_cell.angle_gamma   90.00
#
_symmetry.space_group_name_H-M   'P 1'
#
loop_
_entity.id
_entity.type
_entity.pdbx_description
1 polymer ?
#
loop_
_entity_poly.entity_id
_entity_poly.type
_entity_poly.pdbx_seq_one_letter_code
_entity_poly.pdbx_strand_id
1 'polypeptide(L)'
;MPDDILARFLRRQYEDGMALAAASDLLQLQPLDGDPTDRYVAEYFCRGLVRAPERGVREHDRFRIGIWFPPDYLRRADPFQVLTWLGPRVFHPNISEQLPVICVGRLRPGTGLTDLLYQCFEIITYQKFAAHDPLNEEASRWARANLHRLPIDRRPLKWRACEVPS
;
A
#
# COMPACT_ATOMS: atom_id res chain seq x y z
N MET A 1 -25.10 -13.22 -15.82
CA MET A 1 -24.54 -14.02 -14.72
C MET A 1 -23.57 -13.14 -13.97
N PRO A 2 -23.57 -13.13 -12.62
CA PRO A 2 -22.42 -12.63 -11.87
C PRO A 2 -21.17 -13.32 -12.42
N ASP A 3 -20.08 -12.58 -12.63
CA ASP A 3 -18.87 -13.13 -13.26
C ASP A 3 -18.23 -14.16 -12.31
N ASP A 4 -18.53 -15.44 -12.50
CA ASP A 4 -18.05 -16.56 -11.68
C ASP A 4 -16.52 -16.58 -11.55
N ILE A 5 -15.82 -16.05 -12.56
CA ILE A 5 -14.36 -15.95 -12.56
C ILE A 5 -13.92 -14.87 -11.56
N LEU A 6 -14.56 -13.69 -11.58
CA LEU A 6 -14.28 -12.64 -10.60
C LEU A 6 -14.59 -13.12 -9.17
N ALA A 7 -15.73 -13.78 -8.96
CA ALA A 7 -16.08 -14.29 -7.64
C ALA A 7 -15.04 -15.29 -7.10
N ARG A 8 -14.54 -16.20 -7.96
CA ARG A 8 -13.44 -17.12 -7.60
C ARG A 8 -12.14 -16.38 -7.31
N PHE A 9 -11.81 -15.38 -8.12
CA PHE A 9 -10.64 -14.53 -7.89
C PHE A 9 -10.72 -13.84 -6.52
N LEU A 10 -11.85 -13.22 -6.18
CA LEU A 10 -12.06 -12.50 -4.91
C LEU A 10 -11.97 -13.43 -3.69
N ARG A 11 -12.55 -14.63 -3.75
CA ARG A 11 -12.38 -15.64 -2.68
C ARG A 11 -10.92 -16.00 -2.46
N ARG A 12 -10.16 -16.19 -3.56
CA ARG A 12 -8.73 -16.47 -3.46
C ARG A 12 -7.96 -15.28 -2.87
N GLN A 13 -8.32 -14.06 -3.26
CA GLN A 13 -7.68 -12.84 -2.72
C GLN A 13 -7.92 -12.70 -1.22
N TYR A 14 -9.13 -13.02 -0.77
CA TYR A 14 -9.46 -13.07 0.65
C TYR A 14 -8.55 -14.06 1.39
N GLU A 15 -8.49 -15.31 0.93
CA GLU A 15 -7.66 -16.35 1.56
C GLU A 15 -6.18 -15.94 1.64
N ASP A 16 -5.59 -15.53 0.51
CA ASP A 16 -4.17 -15.18 0.44
C ASP A 16 -3.85 -13.90 1.25
N GLY A 17 -4.71 -12.89 1.19
CA GLY A 17 -4.53 -11.63 1.91
C GLY A 17 -4.66 -11.79 3.43
N MET A 18 -5.67 -12.53 3.89
CA MET A 18 -5.83 -12.82 5.31
C MET A 18 -4.68 -13.69 5.85
N ALA A 19 -4.18 -14.65 5.06
CA ALA A 19 -3.01 -15.45 5.43
C ALA A 19 -1.73 -14.60 5.55
N LEU A 20 -1.53 -13.63 4.64
CA LEU A 20 -0.41 -12.69 4.75
C LEU A 20 -0.51 -11.83 6.02
N ALA A 21 -1.69 -11.25 6.29
CA ALA A 21 -1.91 -10.42 7.46
C ALA A 21 -1.70 -11.20 8.76
N ALA A 22 -2.19 -12.44 8.86
CA ALA A 22 -1.95 -13.30 10.01
C ALA A 22 -0.46 -13.66 10.24
N ALA A 23 0.35 -13.60 9.18
CA ALA A 23 1.77 -13.91 9.21
C ALA A 23 2.68 -12.68 9.39
N SER A 24 2.10 -11.48 9.59
CA SER A 24 2.83 -10.22 9.69
C SER A 24 2.37 -9.39 10.87
N ASP A 25 3.30 -8.98 11.73
CA ASP A 25 3.01 -8.01 12.79
C ASP A 25 2.97 -6.57 12.26
N LEU A 26 3.29 -6.36 10.97
CA LEU A 26 3.34 -5.05 10.32
C LEU A 26 2.09 -4.74 9.49
N LEU A 27 1.15 -5.67 9.38
CA LEU A 27 -0.02 -5.56 8.53
C LEU A 27 -1.28 -6.03 9.24
N GLN A 28 -2.26 -5.13 9.34
CA GLN A 28 -3.64 -5.51 9.60
C GLN A 28 -4.46 -5.32 8.32
N LEU A 29 -5.30 -6.30 8.01
CA LEU A 29 -6.16 -6.29 6.84
C LEU A 29 -7.61 -6.47 7.29
N GLN A 30 -8.45 -5.50 6.97
CA GLN A 30 -9.88 -5.52 7.25
C GLN A 30 -10.66 -5.68 5.94
N PRO A 31 -11.35 -6.81 5.70
CA PRO A 31 -12.32 -6.92 4.63
C PRO A 31 -13.55 -6.05 4.96
N LEU A 32 -14.15 -5.41 3.96
CA LEU A 32 -15.46 -4.74 4.11
C LEU A 32 -16.60 -5.70 3.77
N ASP A 33 -17.83 -5.33 4.13
CA ASP A 33 -19.03 -6.17 3.95
C ASP A 33 -19.17 -6.70 2.51
N GLY A 34 -19.48 -7.99 2.38
CA GLY A 34 -19.67 -8.69 1.11
C GLY A 34 -19.15 -10.13 1.15
N ASP A 35 -19.78 -11.03 0.39
CA ASP A 35 -19.29 -12.41 0.20
C ASP A 35 -19.37 -12.83 -1.28
N PRO A 36 -18.23 -12.93 -1.99
CA PRO A 36 -16.89 -12.53 -1.54
C PRO A 36 -16.75 -11.01 -1.48
N THR A 37 -15.93 -10.49 -0.57
CA THR A 37 -15.65 -9.05 -0.50
C THR A 37 -14.80 -8.60 -1.68
N ASP A 38 -15.10 -7.41 -2.21
CA ASP A 38 -14.33 -6.73 -3.25
C ASP A 38 -13.49 -5.57 -2.69
N ARG A 39 -13.55 -5.32 -1.37
CA ARG A 39 -12.95 -4.14 -0.73
C ARG A 39 -12.24 -4.47 0.57
N TYR A 40 -11.12 -3.79 0.79
CA TYR A 40 -10.29 -3.96 1.97
C TYR A 40 -9.76 -2.62 2.47
N VAL A 41 -9.48 -2.54 3.77
CA VAL A 41 -8.64 -1.52 4.37
C VAL A 41 -7.40 -2.21 4.92
N ALA A 42 -6.22 -1.81 4.44
CA ALA A 42 -4.94 -2.24 4.95
C ALA A 42 -4.36 -1.16 5.88
N GLU A 43 -3.99 -1.54 7.09
CA GLU A 43 -3.23 -0.71 8.03
C GLU A 43 -1.82 -1.27 8.19
N TYR A 44 -0.82 -0.43 7.94
CA TYR A 44 0.60 -0.78 8.01
C TYR A 44 1.25 -0.16 9.24
N PHE A 45 2.00 -0.97 9.99
CA PHE A 45 2.77 -0.58 11.18
C PHE A 45 4.26 -0.46 10.85
N CYS A 46 4.58 0.41 9.90
CA CYS A 46 5.93 0.56 9.33
C CYS A 46 6.39 2.00 9.31
N ARG A 47 7.71 2.24 9.22
CA ARG A 47 8.26 3.60 9.18
C ARG A 47 8.20 4.16 7.76
N GLY A 48 7.58 5.33 7.63
CA GLY A 48 7.55 6.15 6.42
C GLY A 48 7.70 7.63 6.78
N LEU A 49 7.56 8.52 5.80
CA LEU A 49 7.69 9.97 6.02
C LEU A 49 6.36 10.68 5.85
N VAL A 50 6.09 11.63 6.74
CA VAL A 50 4.93 12.52 6.67
C VAL A 50 5.37 13.96 6.71
N ARG A 51 4.54 14.85 6.18
CA ARG A 51 4.82 16.28 6.26
C ARG A 51 4.70 16.76 7.71
N ALA A 52 5.73 17.45 8.18
CA ALA A 52 5.72 18.12 9.48
C ALA A 52 5.05 19.51 9.36
N PRO A 53 4.45 20.05 10.44
CA PRO A 53 3.86 21.39 10.44
C PRO A 53 4.85 22.51 10.08
N GLU A 54 6.11 22.38 10.49
CA GLU A 54 7.16 23.40 10.43
C GLU A 54 7.87 23.54 9.05
N ARG A 55 7.27 23.11 7.93
CA ARG A 55 7.97 22.91 6.62
C ARG A 55 9.15 21.93 6.71
N GLY A 56 8.89 20.74 7.23
CA GLY A 56 9.86 19.64 7.29
C GLY A 56 9.22 18.28 6.99
N VAL A 57 10.01 17.22 7.15
CA VAL A 57 9.56 15.83 7.09
C VAL A 57 9.87 15.15 8.42
N ARG A 58 8.99 14.29 8.89
CA ARG A 58 9.21 13.48 10.08
C ARG A 58 8.82 12.04 9.82
N GLU A 59 9.40 11.13 10.59
CA GLU A 59 8.98 9.73 10.58
C GLU A 59 7.56 9.59 11.15
N HIS A 60 6.85 8.62 10.61
CA HIS A 60 5.58 8.14 11.14
C HIS A 60 5.51 6.63 10.95
N ASP A 61 4.73 5.96 11.79
CA ASP A 61 4.76 4.51 11.99
C ASP A 61 3.44 3.83 11.59
N ARG A 62 2.42 4.58 11.15
CA ARG A 62 1.10 4.06 10.81
C ARG A 62 0.53 4.66 9.53
N PHE A 63 0.03 3.80 8.64
CA PHE A 63 -0.46 4.21 7.33
C PHE A 63 -1.65 3.36 6.91
N ARG A 64 -2.64 3.98 6.24
CA ARG A 64 -3.89 3.30 5.85
C ARG A 64 -4.15 3.45 4.36
N ILE A 65 -4.50 2.34 3.71
CA ILE A 65 -4.82 2.26 2.29
C ILE A 65 -6.13 1.50 2.11
N GLY A 66 -7.02 2.04 1.30
CA GLY A 66 -8.20 1.35 0.79
C GLY A 66 -7.86 0.63 -0.51
N ILE A 67 -8.37 -0.59 -0.65
CA ILE A 67 -8.19 -1.42 -1.85
C ILE A 67 -9.58 -1.80 -2.34
N TRP A 68 -9.83 -1.64 -3.64
CA TRP A 68 -11.08 -2.01 -4.28
C TRP A 68 -10.83 -2.76 -5.59
N PHE A 69 -11.46 -3.91 -5.75
CA PHE A 69 -11.48 -4.68 -6.99
C PHE A 69 -12.78 -4.37 -7.77
N PRO A 70 -12.75 -3.46 -8.77
CA PRO A 70 -13.94 -3.12 -9.53
C PRO A 70 -14.50 -4.33 -10.32
N PRO A 71 -15.77 -4.31 -10.75
CA PRO A 71 -16.39 -5.42 -11.48
C PRO A 71 -15.67 -5.86 -12.77
N ASP A 72 -14.91 -4.96 -13.40
CA ASP A 72 -14.12 -5.23 -14.61
C ASP A 72 -12.61 -5.41 -14.33
N TYR A 73 -12.20 -5.58 -13.07
CA TYR A 73 -10.79 -5.63 -12.64
C TYR A 73 -9.94 -6.66 -13.39
N LEU A 74 -10.52 -7.80 -13.76
CA LEU A 74 -9.82 -8.85 -14.52
C LEU A 74 -9.58 -8.48 -15.98
N ARG A 75 -10.17 -7.40 -16.47
CA ARG A 75 -10.02 -6.90 -17.85
C ARG A 75 -9.30 -5.56 -17.89
N ARG A 76 -9.56 -4.68 -16.92
CA ARG A 76 -9.00 -3.33 -16.83
C ARG A 76 -8.60 -3.06 -15.38
N ALA A 77 -7.43 -2.48 -15.18
CA ALA A 77 -6.98 -2.08 -13.86
C ALA A 77 -6.33 -0.71 -13.94
N ASP A 78 -6.91 0.25 -13.22
CA ASP A 78 -6.35 1.58 -12.99
C ASP A 78 -5.90 1.66 -11.53
N PRO A 79 -4.60 1.93 -11.24
CA PRO A 79 -4.13 2.06 -9.87
C PRO A 79 -4.89 3.13 -9.07
N PHE A 80 -5.34 4.23 -9.69
CA PHE A 80 -6.07 5.29 -8.99
C PHE A 80 -7.53 4.95 -8.69
N GLN A 81 -8.07 3.93 -9.36
CA GLN A 81 -9.37 3.35 -9.01
C GLN A 81 -9.23 2.27 -7.93
N VAL A 82 -8.18 1.46 -8.02
CA VAL A 82 -7.98 0.26 -7.19
C VAL A 82 -7.43 0.61 -5.82
N LEU A 83 -6.58 1.63 -5.73
CA LEU A 83 -5.90 2.02 -4.49
C LEU A 83 -6.28 3.43 -4.07
N THR A 84 -6.74 3.56 -2.83
CA THR A 84 -7.07 4.85 -2.21
C THR A 84 -6.14 5.08 -1.03
N TRP A 85 -5.41 6.20 -1.05
CA TRP A 85 -4.61 6.61 0.10
C TRP A 85 -5.53 7.22 1.18
N LEU A 86 -5.69 6.54 2.32
CA LEU A 86 -6.61 6.97 3.39
C LEU A 86 -5.92 7.85 4.43
N GLY A 87 -4.59 7.78 4.52
CA GLY A 87 -3.81 8.70 5.33
C GLY A 87 -2.60 8.07 6.03
N PRO A 88 -1.84 8.90 6.74
CA PRO A 88 -1.99 10.36 6.91
C PRO A 88 -1.49 11.17 5.71
N ARG A 89 -1.32 12.51 5.84
CA ARG A 89 -0.61 13.34 4.85
C ARG A 89 0.86 12.91 4.73
N VAL A 90 1.11 12.00 3.80
CA VAL A 90 2.41 11.40 3.56
C VAL A 90 3.29 12.32 2.74
N PHE A 91 4.59 12.22 2.96
CA PHE A 91 5.60 12.81 2.11
C PHE A 91 6.24 11.68 1.32
N HIS A 92 5.80 11.46 0.06
CA HIS A 92 6.31 10.38 -0.79
C HIS A 92 6.15 10.71 -2.29
N PRO A 93 7.13 10.41 -3.17
CA PRO A 93 7.04 10.72 -4.60
C PRO A 93 5.82 10.13 -5.32
N ASN A 94 5.42 8.92 -4.95
CA ASN A 94 4.30 8.17 -5.53
C ASN A 94 2.94 8.39 -4.84
N ILE A 95 2.80 9.36 -3.94
CA ILE A 95 1.54 9.60 -3.25
C ILE A 95 1.23 11.10 -3.26
N SER A 96 0.00 11.46 -3.62
CA SER A 96 -0.42 12.86 -3.63
C SER A 96 -0.68 13.37 -2.22
N GLU A 97 -0.25 14.61 -1.94
CA GLU A 97 -0.61 15.32 -0.71
C GLU A 97 -2.00 15.98 -0.77
N GLN A 98 -2.57 16.09 -1.97
CA GLN A 98 -3.80 16.83 -2.25
C GLN A 98 -4.98 15.89 -2.55
N LEU A 99 -4.71 14.77 -3.21
CA LEU A 99 -5.70 13.79 -3.63
C LEU A 99 -5.44 12.45 -2.91
N PRO A 100 -6.47 11.63 -2.64
CA PRO A 100 -6.32 10.35 -1.94
C PRO A 100 -5.79 9.25 -2.88
N VAL A 101 -4.73 9.52 -3.63
CA VAL A 101 -4.20 8.64 -4.68
C VAL A 101 -2.77 8.23 -4.41
N ILE A 102 -2.49 6.95 -4.67
CA ILE A 102 -1.17 6.33 -4.65
C ILE A 102 -0.90 5.70 -6.01
N CYS A 103 0.28 5.96 -6.57
CA CYS A 103 0.71 5.40 -7.86
C CYS A 103 1.70 4.25 -7.64
N VAL A 104 1.25 3.01 -7.83
CA VAL A 104 2.11 1.82 -7.87
C VAL A 104 2.79 1.60 -9.24
N GLY A 105 2.64 2.53 -10.17
CA GLY A 105 3.05 2.37 -11.56
C GLY A 105 2.02 1.58 -12.37
N ARG A 106 2.47 0.84 -13.38
CA ARG A 106 1.56 0.06 -14.24
C ARG A 106 0.97 -1.12 -13.46
N LEU A 107 -0.32 -1.04 -13.17
CA LEU A 107 -1.10 -2.15 -12.61
C LEU A 107 -1.63 -3.06 -13.73
N ARG A 108 -1.46 -4.38 -13.58
CA ARG A 108 -1.98 -5.35 -14.55
C ARG A 108 -3.35 -5.87 -14.07
N PRO A 109 -4.31 -6.10 -14.97
CA PRO A 109 -5.54 -6.79 -14.63
C PRO A 109 -5.25 -8.13 -13.95
N GLY A 110 -5.97 -8.41 -12.86
CA GLY A 110 -5.80 -9.63 -12.07
C GLY A 110 -4.55 -9.68 -11.18
N THR A 111 -3.83 -8.57 -10.98
CA THR A 111 -2.83 -8.49 -9.90
C THR A 111 -3.46 -8.85 -8.56
N GLY A 112 -2.81 -9.72 -7.79
CA GLY A 112 -3.38 -10.24 -6.55
C GLY A 112 -3.35 -9.24 -5.40
N LEU A 113 -4.19 -9.45 -4.38
CA LEU A 113 -4.23 -8.62 -3.18
C LEU A 113 -2.88 -8.60 -2.48
N THR A 114 -2.23 -9.75 -2.32
CA THR A 114 -0.89 -9.87 -1.73
C THR A 114 0.13 -8.99 -2.46
N ASP A 115 0.13 -8.99 -3.80
CA ASP A 115 1.06 -8.16 -4.58
C ASP A 115 0.77 -6.66 -4.40
N LEU A 116 -0.50 -6.27 -4.31
CA LEU A 116 -0.88 -4.89 -4.01
C LEU A 116 -0.38 -4.47 -2.62
N LEU A 117 -0.55 -5.34 -1.62
CA LEU A 117 -0.10 -5.09 -0.25
C LEU A 117 1.43 -4.90 -0.17
N TYR A 118 2.19 -5.75 -0.86
CA TYR A 118 3.65 -5.60 -0.96
C TYR A 118 4.05 -4.30 -1.67
N GLN A 119 3.45 -3.98 -2.81
CA GLN A 119 3.77 -2.75 -3.55
C GLN A 119 3.49 -1.50 -2.72
N CYS A 120 2.35 -1.48 -2.02
CA CYS A 120 2.02 -0.41 -1.08
C CYS A 120 3.05 -0.28 0.04
N PHE A 121 3.43 -1.38 0.68
CA PHE A 121 4.44 -1.38 1.73
C PHE A 121 5.80 -0.87 1.24
N GLU A 122 6.26 -1.34 0.07
CA GLU A 122 7.53 -0.91 -0.53
C GLU A 122 7.53 0.59 -0.83
N ILE A 123 6.38 1.16 -1.21
CA ILE A 123 6.20 2.60 -1.40
C ILE A 123 6.27 3.33 -0.06
N ILE A 124 5.47 2.94 0.94
CA ILE A 124 5.42 3.63 2.24
C ILE A 124 6.81 3.69 2.90
N THR A 125 7.55 2.60 2.78
CA THR A 125 8.88 2.43 3.39
C THR A 125 10.02 2.98 2.53
N TYR A 126 9.73 3.61 1.38
CA TYR A 126 10.71 4.12 0.42
C TYR A 126 11.67 3.05 -0.15
N GLN A 127 11.27 1.78 -0.17
CA GLN A 127 12.01 0.74 -0.90
C GLN A 127 11.90 0.92 -2.41
N LYS A 128 10.75 1.41 -2.88
CA LYS A 128 10.52 1.75 -4.28
C LYS A 128 9.88 3.12 -4.40
N PHE A 129 10.42 3.93 -5.30
CA PHE A 129 9.76 5.17 -5.73
C PHE A 129 10.09 5.47 -7.19
N ALA A 130 9.11 5.98 -7.94
CA ALA A 130 9.28 6.41 -9.32
C ALA A 130 9.66 7.89 -9.36
N ALA A 131 10.80 8.21 -9.95
CA ALA A 131 11.28 9.58 -10.05
C ALA A 131 10.83 10.32 -11.32
N HIS A 132 10.36 9.61 -12.35
CA HIS A 132 10.13 10.15 -13.69
C HIS A 132 8.79 10.88 -13.85
N ASP A 133 7.76 10.51 -13.07
CA ASP A 133 6.45 11.19 -13.04
C ASP A 133 5.88 11.14 -11.60
N PRO A 134 6.45 11.95 -10.68
CA PRO A 134 6.07 11.91 -9.28
C PRO A 134 4.77 12.68 -9.03
N LEU A 135 3.86 12.09 -8.25
CA LEU A 135 2.70 12.79 -7.69
C LEU A 135 3.08 13.88 -6.67
N ASN A 136 4.31 13.80 -6.14
CA ASN A 136 4.90 14.80 -5.25
C ASN A 136 6.34 15.10 -5.66
N GLU A 137 6.53 16.20 -6.39
CA GLU A 137 7.85 16.60 -6.87
C GLU A 137 8.84 16.96 -5.76
N GLU A 138 8.37 17.56 -4.67
CA GLU A 138 9.22 17.94 -3.53
C GLU A 138 9.78 16.68 -2.86
N ALA A 139 8.92 15.69 -2.61
CA ALA A 139 9.34 14.40 -2.10
C ALA A 139 10.29 13.67 -3.06
N SER A 140 10.08 13.80 -4.38
CA SER A 140 10.96 13.24 -5.40
C SER A 140 12.36 13.87 -5.38
N ARG A 141 12.44 15.22 -5.29
CA ARG A 141 13.73 15.93 -5.14
C ARG A 141 14.43 15.55 -3.83
N TRP A 142 13.68 15.52 -2.73
CA TRP A 142 14.22 15.13 -1.42
C TRP A 142 14.76 13.70 -1.43
N ALA A 143 14.03 12.74 -1.98
CA ALA A 143 14.43 11.34 -2.04
C ALA A 143 15.73 11.15 -2.83
N ARG A 144 15.87 11.83 -3.98
CA ARG A 144 17.11 11.82 -4.76
C ARG A 144 18.31 12.38 -4.00
N ALA A 145 18.11 13.44 -3.21
CA ALA A 145 19.18 14.02 -2.39
C ALA A 145 19.51 13.17 -1.13
N ASN A 146 18.60 12.27 -0.73
CA ASN A 146 18.70 11.50 0.53
C ASN A 146 18.75 9.99 0.29
N LEU A 147 19.20 9.51 -0.87
CA LEU A 147 19.26 8.07 -1.22
C LEU A 147 19.96 7.22 -0.14
N HIS A 148 21.00 7.75 0.50
CA HIS A 148 21.75 7.08 1.56
C HIS A 148 20.92 6.79 2.83
N ARG A 149 19.77 7.46 2.99
CA ARG A 149 18.84 7.27 4.11
C ARG A 149 17.71 6.29 3.79
N LEU A 150 17.63 5.82 2.55
CA LEU A 150 16.55 4.95 2.08
C LEU A 150 17.00 3.47 2.09
N PRO A 151 16.07 2.52 2.33
CA PRO A 151 14.68 2.73 2.72
C PRO A 151 14.56 3.21 4.18
N ILE A 152 13.43 3.85 4.50
CA ILE A 152 13.13 4.36 5.85
C ILE A 152 12.85 3.20 6.82
N ASP A 153 12.27 2.11 6.31
CA ASP A 153 12.12 0.86 7.03
C ASP A 153 12.74 -0.28 6.23
N ARG A 154 13.57 -1.10 6.90
CA ARG A 154 14.26 -2.25 6.31
C ARG A 154 13.60 -3.59 6.67
N ARG A 155 12.58 -3.58 7.52
CA ARG A 155 11.84 -4.81 7.85
C ARG A 155 11.10 -5.31 6.61
N PRO A 156 11.08 -6.61 6.33
CA PRO A 156 10.20 -7.16 5.30
C PRO A 156 8.75 -7.08 5.76
N LEU A 157 7.78 -7.02 4.85
CA LEU A 157 6.36 -7.01 5.22
C LEU A 157 5.99 -8.26 6.02
N LYS A 158 6.49 -9.43 5.63
CA LYS A 158 6.35 -10.67 6.41
C LYS A 158 7.39 -10.70 7.54
N TRP A 159 7.16 -9.91 8.57
CA TRP A 159 8.01 -9.81 9.75
C TRP A 159 7.21 -10.13 11.01
N ARG A 160 7.84 -10.82 11.95
CA ARG A 160 7.31 -11.06 13.30
C ARG A 160 8.36 -10.66 14.33
N ALA A 161 7.92 -9.99 15.40
CA ALA A 161 8.77 -9.73 16.54
C ALA A 161 9.17 -11.07 17.16
N CYS A 162 10.47 -11.27 17.41
CA CYS A 162 10.88 -12.38 18.27
C CYS A 162 10.40 -12.05 19.69
N GLU A 163 9.46 -12.82 20.22
CA GLU A 163 9.22 -12.83 21.66
C GLU A 163 10.51 -13.29 22.33
N VAL A 164 11.19 -12.38 23.03
CA VAL A 164 12.26 -12.78 23.94
C VAL A 164 11.55 -13.31 25.18
N PRO A 165 11.71 -14.59 25.56
CA PRO A 165 11.13 -15.08 26.79
C PRO A 165 11.73 -14.28 27.96
N SER A 166 10.86 -13.75 28.82
CA SER A 166 11.22 -13.09 30.08
C SER A 166 11.96 -14.03 31.04
#